data_AF-A0A1V9X8S5-F1
#
_entry.id   AF-A0A1V9X8S5-F1
#
_cell.length_a   1.000
_cell.length_b   1.000
_cell.length_c   1.000
_cell.angle_alpha   90.00
_cell.angle_beta   90.00
_cell.angle_gamma   90.00
#
_symmetry.space_group_name_H-M   'P 1'
#
loop_
_entity.id
_entity.type
_entity.pdbx_description
1 polymer ?
#
loop_
_entity_poly.entity_id
_entity_poly.type
_entity_poly.pdbx_seq_one_letter_code
_entity_poly.pdbx_strand_id
1 'polypeptide(L)'
;MTLGVLLRSRYPTLRCFVFSPPGGTFSRELCRLTETFALSVVVGDDAIPRLGVAQLEELKRQMLTCLVENDRPKHEILTQGLGAYFCNLRSRQNCPRMTGHTTARYKEMKQQKMDKILNTQLEASASGSTNLFQDKPESTVRFALGTVTHNKLFPPGRILYLIETHYGFEPWWASADYFDHVIISPHMLTDHLPDVCYRALKHVCDRTFEHL
;
A
#
# COMPACT_ATOMS: atom_id res chain seq x y z
N MET A 1 5.25 16.76 -8.97
CA MET A 1 4.03 17.26 -8.29
C MET A 1 4.27 18.38 -7.30
N THR A 2 5.15 18.20 -6.31
CA THR A 2 5.45 19.24 -5.30
C THR A 2 5.83 20.59 -5.93
N LEU A 3 6.64 20.56 -7.00
CA LEU A 3 6.95 21.76 -7.79
C LEU A 3 5.70 22.42 -8.38
N GLY A 4 4.73 21.64 -8.86
CA GLY A 4 3.49 22.16 -9.42
C GLY A 4 2.64 22.91 -8.40
N VAL A 5 2.63 22.44 -7.14
CA VAL A 5 1.99 23.16 -6.03
C VAL A 5 2.65 24.51 -5.80
N LEU A 6 3.99 24.56 -5.79
CA LEU A 6 4.74 25.81 -5.59
C LEU A 6 4.50 26.81 -6.74
N LEU A 7 4.42 26.33 -7.97
CA LEU A 7 4.20 27.17 -9.15
C LEU A 7 2.75 27.61 -9.34
N ARG A 8 1.79 26.98 -8.64
CA ARG A 8 0.36 27.27 -8.76
C ARG A 8 0.02 28.73 -8.51
N SER A 9 0.66 29.35 -7.52
CA SER A 9 0.43 30.75 -7.16
C SER A 9 0.82 31.71 -8.30
N ARG A 10 1.87 31.37 -9.06
CA ARG A 10 2.37 32.19 -10.18
C ARG A 10 1.69 31.86 -11.51
N TYR A 11 1.25 30.61 -11.69
CA TYR A 11 0.64 30.13 -12.93
C TYR A 11 -0.75 29.47 -12.66
N PRO A 12 -1.83 30.28 -12.66
CA PRO A 12 -3.21 29.80 -12.44
C PRO A 12 -3.77 28.87 -13.53
N THR A 13 -3.09 28.69 -14.66
CA THR A 13 -3.47 27.77 -15.72
C THR A 13 -2.63 26.48 -15.76
N LEU A 14 -1.67 26.33 -14.84
CA LEU A 14 -0.78 25.17 -14.76
C LEU A 14 -1.60 23.87 -14.66
N ARG A 15 -1.27 22.88 -15.49
CA ARG A 15 -1.73 21.50 -15.34
C ARG A 15 -0.56 20.58 -15.07
N CYS A 16 -0.77 19.61 -14.19
CA CYS A 16 0.24 18.61 -13.87
C CYS A 16 -0.26 17.22 -14.27
N PHE A 17 0.57 16.47 -14.99
CA PHE A 17 0.36 15.05 -15.25
C PHE A 17 1.38 14.26 -14.45
N VAL A 18 0.91 13.24 -13.73
CA VAL A 18 1.71 12.50 -12.77
C VAL A 18 1.53 11.02 -13.04
N PHE A 19 2.59 10.35 -13.45
CA PHE A 19 2.53 8.92 -13.70
C PHE A 19 3.00 8.20 -12.44
N SER A 20 2.16 7.29 -11.95
CA SER A 20 2.42 6.45 -10.79
C SER A 20 2.98 7.21 -9.58
N PRO A 21 2.30 8.27 -9.09
CA PRO A 21 2.81 9.03 -7.96
C PRO A 21 2.84 8.18 -6.69
N PRO A 22 3.81 8.38 -5.80
CA PRO A 22 3.83 7.72 -4.49
C PRO A 22 2.65 8.15 -3.62
N GLY A 23 1.98 7.17 -2.99
CA GLY A 23 0.81 7.40 -2.12
C GLY A 23 1.13 8.11 -0.81
N GLY A 24 2.35 7.94 -0.31
CA GLY A 24 2.81 8.51 0.95
C GLY A 24 3.22 9.98 0.90
N THR A 25 2.59 10.84 0.09
CA THR A 25 3.09 12.21 -0.15
C THR A 25 2.18 13.35 0.30
N PHE A 26 0.86 13.24 0.18
CA PHE A 26 -0.06 14.37 0.40
C PHE A 26 -1.00 14.13 1.59
N SER A 27 -1.27 15.17 2.39
CA SER A 27 -2.38 15.11 3.34
C SER A 27 -3.72 15.12 2.60
N ARG A 28 -4.80 14.79 3.31
CA ARG A 28 -6.15 14.77 2.74
C ARG A 28 -6.56 16.13 2.14
N GLU A 29 -6.19 17.21 2.81
CA GLU A 29 -6.49 18.58 2.39
C GLU A 29 -5.69 18.95 1.13
N LEU A 30 -4.40 18.60 1.09
CA LEU A 30 -3.55 18.90 -0.05
C LEU A 30 -3.94 18.06 -1.27
N CYS A 31 -4.35 16.81 -1.08
CA CYS A 31 -4.91 15.95 -2.12
C CYS A 31 -6.09 16.65 -2.82
N ARG A 32 -7.09 17.10 -2.04
CA ARG A 32 -8.27 17.83 -2.55
C ARG A 32 -7.90 19.10 -3.32
N LEU A 33 -6.90 19.84 -2.85
CA LEU A 33 -6.41 21.02 -3.58
C LEU A 33 -5.79 20.63 -4.93
N THR A 34 -4.98 19.57 -4.96
CA THR A 34 -4.34 19.11 -6.19
C THR A 34 -5.29 18.53 -7.23
N GLU A 35 -6.46 18.01 -6.84
CA GLU A 35 -7.49 17.54 -7.76
C GLU A 35 -7.98 18.61 -8.75
N THR A 36 -7.76 19.90 -8.44
CA THR A 36 -8.18 21.00 -9.32
C THR A 36 -7.30 21.18 -10.55
N PHE A 37 -6.04 20.73 -10.51
CA PHE A 37 -5.06 21.02 -11.56
C PHE A 37 -4.14 19.85 -11.92
N ALA A 38 -4.18 18.75 -11.17
CA ALA A 38 -3.34 17.60 -11.41
C ALA A 38 -4.14 16.34 -11.74
N LEU A 39 -3.66 15.62 -12.74
CA LEU A 39 -4.13 14.30 -13.13
C LEU A 39 -3.03 13.28 -12.84
N SER A 40 -3.36 12.30 -12.02
CA SER A 40 -2.48 11.18 -11.72
C SER A 40 -2.95 9.95 -12.47
N VAL A 41 -2.04 9.24 -13.10
CA VAL A 41 -2.32 7.99 -13.82
C VAL A 41 -1.69 6.85 -13.05
N VAL A 42 -2.46 5.81 -12.78
CA VAL A 42 -1.99 4.58 -12.12
C VAL A 42 -2.44 3.39 -12.95
N VAL A 43 -1.58 2.39 -13.10
CA VAL A 43 -1.90 1.17 -13.87
C VAL A 43 -1.89 -0.03 -12.94
N GLY A 44 -2.96 -0.83 -13.02
CA GLY A 44 -3.00 -2.17 -12.43
C GLY A 44 -2.61 -2.28 -10.96
N ASP A 45 -1.70 -3.20 -10.67
CA ASP A 45 -1.33 -3.56 -9.30
C ASP A 45 -0.14 -2.74 -8.79
N ASP A 46 0.18 -1.61 -9.43
CA ASP A 46 1.33 -0.76 -9.12
C ASP A 46 1.46 -0.51 -7.61
N ALA A 47 2.62 -0.90 -7.09
CA ALA A 47 2.98 -0.78 -5.70
C ALA A 47 3.15 0.69 -5.28
N ILE A 48 3.74 1.53 -6.13
CA ILE A 48 4.24 2.85 -5.73
C ILE A 48 3.12 3.78 -5.23
N PRO A 49 1.95 3.88 -5.89
CA PRO A 49 0.83 4.66 -5.39
C PRO A 49 0.23 4.13 -4.08
N ARG A 50 0.54 2.89 -3.72
CA ARG A 50 0.07 2.23 -2.49
C ARG A 50 1.11 2.23 -1.38
N LEU A 51 2.32 2.73 -1.65
CA LEU A 51 3.39 2.84 -0.67
C LEU A 51 3.25 4.13 0.13
N GLY A 52 3.09 3.95 1.43
CA GLY A 52 3.22 4.97 2.47
C GLY A 52 3.67 4.30 3.77
N VAL A 53 4.06 5.10 4.76
CA VAL A 53 4.65 4.53 6.00
C VAL A 53 3.65 3.63 6.72
N ALA A 54 2.40 4.09 6.86
CA ALA A 54 1.31 3.31 7.45
C ALA A 54 1.06 2.00 6.67
N GLN A 55 1.04 2.08 5.34
CA GLN A 55 0.82 0.93 4.46
C GLN A 55 1.98 -0.07 4.53
N LEU A 56 3.22 0.41 4.68
CA LEU A 56 4.41 -0.43 4.81
C LEU A 56 4.46 -1.14 6.17
N GLU A 57 4.03 -0.48 7.24
CA GLU A 57 3.90 -1.13 8.55
C GLU A 57 2.84 -2.24 8.52
N GLU A 58 1.71 -1.99 7.88
CA GLU A 58 0.67 -3.01 7.72
C GLU A 58 1.16 -4.17 6.82
N LEU A 59 1.86 -3.86 5.72
CA LEU A 59 2.50 -4.88 4.88
C LEU A 59 3.51 -5.72 5.67
N LYS A 60 4.38 -5.09 6.46
CA LYS A 60 5.34 -5.78 7.34
C LYS A 60 4.61 -6.72 8.29
N ARG A 61 3.52 -6.27 8.90
CA ARG A 61 2.71 -7.06 9.83
C ARG A 61 2.09 -8.27 9.13
N GLN A 62 1.60 -8.11 7.91
CA GLN A 62 1.06 -9.19 7.07
C GLN A 62 2.14 -10.19 6.66
N MET A 63 3.33 -9.73 6.24
CA MET A 63 4.44 -10.61 5.91
C MET A 63 4.88 -11.45 7.11
N LEU A 64 5.01 -10.83 8.29
CA LEU A 64 5.34 -11.54 9.53
C LEU A 64 4.27 -12.58 9.88
N THR A 65 2.99 -12.24 9.69
CA THR A 65 1.87 -13.17 9.86
C THR A 65 2.05 -14.40 8.98
N CYS A 66 2.24 -14.19 7.67
CA CYS A 66 2.42 -15.28 6.72
C CYS A 66 3.65 -16.13 7.05
N LEU A 67 4.76 -15.52 7.48
CA LEU A 67 5.96 -16.27 7.86
C LEU A 67 5.75 -17.15 9.09
N VAL A 68 4.95 -16.70 10.06
CA VAL A 68 4.65 -17.47 11.28
C VAL A 68 3.65 -18.60 11.00
N GLU A 69 2.71 -18.38 10.09
CA GLU A 69 1.70 -19.38 9.72
C GLU A 69 2.19 -20.38 8.67
N ASN A 70 3.31 -20.08 8.01
CA ASN A 70 3.85 -20.93 6.95
C ASN A 70 4.62 -22.11 7.52
N ASP A 71 4.06 -23.30 7.38
CA ASP A 71 4.68 -24.57 7.76
C ASP A 71 5.45 -25.23 6.57
N ARG A 72 5.65 -24.51 5.45
CA ARG A 72 6.31 -25.05 4.24
C ARG A 72 7.82 -24.78 4.25
N PRO A 73 8.65 -25.72 3.77
CA PRO A 73 10.08 -25.49 3.68
C PRO A 73 10.41 -24.46 2.59
N LYS A 74 11.42 -23.61 2.85
CA LYS A 74 11.81 -22.48 1.97
C LYS A 74 12.03 -22.88 0.50
N HIS A 75 12.60 -24.07 0.26
CA HIS A 75 12.92 -24.52 -1.09
C HIS A 75 11.66 -24.71 -1.93
N GLU A 76 10.56 -25.20 -1.36
CA GLU A 76 9.31 -25.45 -2.08
C GLU A 76 8.67 -24.14 -2.55
N ILE A 77 8.73 -23.13 -1.68
CA ILE A 77 8.26 -21.76 -1.97
C ILE A 77 9.13 -21.13 -3.07
N LEU A 78 10.46 -21.26 -2.95
CA LEU A 78 11.39 -20.71 -3.93
C LEU A 78 11.28 -21.40 -5.29
N THR A 79 11.19 -22.72 -5.35
CA THR A 79 11.02 -23.46 -6.61
C THR A 79 9.70 -23.10 -7.31
N GLN A 80 8.62 -22.96 -6.53
CA GLN A 80 7.32 -22.57 -7.08
C GLN A 80 7.33 -21.10 -7.55
N GLY A 81 8.04 -20.22 -6.85
CA GLY A 81 8.21 -18.80 -7.19
C GLY A 81 9.10 -18.61 -8.43
N LEU A 82 10.26 -19.27 -8.49
CA LEU A 82 11.15 -19.24 -9.65
C LEU A 82 10.47 -19.82 -10.88
N GLY A 83 9.80 -20.97 -10.77
CA GLY A 83 9.06 -21.54 -11.91
C GLY A 83 7.96 -20.61 -12.43
N ALA A 84 7.28 -19.88 -11.55
CA ALA A 84 6.29 -18.89 -11.94
C ALA A 84 6.90 -17.63 -12.58
N TYR A 85 8.03 -17.15 -12.05
CA TYR A 85 8.73 -15.96 -12.52
C TYR A 85 9.44 -16.19 -13.86
N PHE A 86 10.11 -17.33 -14.03
CA PHE A 86 10.89 -17.65 -15.23
C PHE A 86 10.04 -18.13 -16.41
N CYS A 87 8.88 -18.76 -16.17
CA CYS A 87 8.09 -19.31 -17.27
C CYS A 87 7.07 -18.34 -17.89
N ASN A 88 6.87 -17.10 -17.39
CA ASN A 88 5.83 -16.17 -17.88
C ASN A 88 4.42 -16.79 -18.06
N LEU A 89 4.18 -17.98 -17.48
CA LEU A 89 3.06 -18.85 -17.85
C LEU A 89 1.81 -18.60 -17.01
N ARG A 90 1.84 -17.59 -16.13
CA ARG A 90 0.70 -17.24 -15.30
C ARG A 90 -0.01 -16.04 -15.92
N SER A 91 -1.16 -16.31 -16.55
CA SER A 91 -2.15 -15.28 -16.82
C SER A 91 -2.38 -14.47 -15.55
N ARG A 92 -2.40 -13.13 -15.66
CA ARG A 92 -2.62 -12.16 -14.58
C ARG A 92 -3.82 -12.51 -13.68
N GLN A 93 -4.79 -13.26 -14.22
CA GLN A 93 -6.01 -13.70 -13.55
C GLN A 93 -5.83 -14.89 -12.60
N ASN A 94 -4.80 -15.72 -12.82
CA ASN A 94 -4.51 -16.90 -12.00
C ASN A 94 -3.38 -16.66 -11.00
N CYS A 95 -2.92 -15.41 -10.87
CA CYS A 95 -1.93 -15.06 -9.87
C CYS A 95 -2.60 -14.86 -8.51
N PRO A 96 -2.13 -15.52 -7.45
CA PRO A 96 -2.65 -15.27 -6.11
C PRO A 96 -2.39 -13.80 -5.74
N ARG A 97 -3.48 -13.06 -5.48
CA ARG A 97 -3.44 -11.68 -5.00
C ARG A 97 -3.72 -11.71 -3.51
N MET A 98 -2.79 -11.22 -2.71
CA MET A 98 -3.04 -11.01 -1.29
C MET A 98 -3.54 -9.59 -1.07
N THR A 99 -4.78 -9.49 -0.59
CA THR A 99 -5.41 -8.26 -0.12
C THR A 99 -5.61 -8.36 1.39
N GLY A 100 -5.18 -7.31 2.11
CA GLY A 100 -4.82 -7.33 3.53
C GLY A 100 -5.90 -7.67 4.57
N HIS A 101 -6.31 -8.93 4.67
CA HIS A 101 -7.06 -9.43 5.83
C HIS A 101 -6.16 -10.21 6.78
N THR A 102 -6.23 -9.85 8.07
CA THR A 102 -5.58 -10.59 9.15
C THR A 102 -6.30 -11.91 9.38
N THR A 103 -5.57 -13.01 9.29
CA THR A 103 -6.02 -14.36 9.67
C THR A 103 -6.25 -14.46 11.17
N ALA A 104 -7.20 -15.30 11.59
CA ALA A 104 -7.55 -15.51 13.00
C ALA A 104 -6.35 -16.01 13.83
N ARG A 105 -5.51 -16.87 13.24
CA ARG A 105 -4.32 -17.48 13.86
C ARG A 105 -3.27 -16.44 14.28
N TYR A 106 -3.07 -15.37 13.50
CA TYR A 106 -2.22 -14.24 13.94
C TYR A 106 -2.78 -13.47 15.14
N LYS A 107 -4.10 -13.24 15.19
CA LYS A 107 -4.72 -12.54 16.33
C LYS A 107 -4.51 -13.33 17.61
N GLU A 108 -4.68 -14.65 17.56
CA GLU A 108 -4.44 -15.56 18.69
C GLU A 108 -2.98 -15.55 19.15
N MET A 109 -2.01 -15.66 18.23
CA MET A 109 -0.58 -15.62 18.58
C MET A 109 -0.13 -14.25 19.12
N LYS A 110 -0.67 -13.16 18.57
CA LYS A 110 -0.40 -11.81 19.09
C LYS A 110 -0.96 -11.65 20.50
N GLN A 111 -2.18 -12.15 20.75
CA GLN A 111 -2.81 -12.14 22.06
C GLN A 111 -1.97 -12.94 23.07
N GLN A 112 -1.58 -14.17 22.74
CA GLN A 112 -0.73 -15.01 23.61
C GLN A 112 0.62 -14.36 23.95
N LYS A 113 1.24 -13.65 22.99
CA LYS A 113 2.51 -12.97 23.22
C LYS A 113 2.33 -11.71 24.08
N MET A 114 1.20 -11.01 23.93
CA MET A 114 0.82 -9.87 24.76
C MET A 114 0.51 -10.30 26.20
N ASP A 115 -0.22 -11.40 26.37
CA ASP A 115 -0.54 -11.98 27.68
C ASP A 115 0.75 -12.42 28.41
N LYS A 116 1.73 -12.98 27.68
CA LYS A 116 3.06 -13.30 28.24
C LYS A 116 3.81 -12.06 28.72
N ILE A 117 3.83 -10.97 27.95
CA ILE A 117 4.50 -9.72 28.35
C ILE A 117 3.83 -9.10 29.58
N LEU A 118 2.49 -9.12 29.63
CA LEU A 118 1.73 -8.62 30.77
C LEU A 118 2.02 -9.44 32.04
N ASN A 119 2.06 -10.76 31.92
CA ASN A 119 2.36 -11.65 33.04
C ASN A 119 3.79 -11.46 33.54
N THR A 120 4.78 -11.27 32.65
CA THR A 120 6.17 -10.99 33.04
C THR A 120 6.31 -9.64 33.78
N GLN A 121 5.50 -8.62 33.47
CA GLN A 121 5.50 -7.36 34.20
C GLN A 121 4.75 -7.41 35.54
N LEU A 122 3.73 -8.25 35.64
CA LEU A 122 3.05 -8.55 36.91
C LEU A 122 3.96 -9.30 37.88
N GLU A 123 4.78 -10.23 37.38
CA GLU A 123 5.80 -10.93 38.17
C GLU A 123 6.95 -10.01 38.61
N ALA A 124 7.36 -9.04 37.76
CA ALA A 124 8.38 -8.04 38.11
C ALA A 124 7.89 -7.05 39.18
N SER A 125 6.59 -6.72 39.21
CA SER A 125 5.99 -5.83 40.21
C SER A 125 5.86 -6.45 41.61
N ALA A 126 6.04 -7.78 41.76
CA ALA A 126 6.03 -8.45 43.06
C ALA A 126 7.35 -8.31 43.83
N SER A 127 8.38 -7.68 43.23
CA SER A 127 9.70 -7.48 43.83
C SER A 127 10.21 -6.05 43.64
N GLY A 128 9.65 -5.10 44.39
CA GLY A 128 10.29 -3.80 44.66
C GLY A 128 9.46 -2.56 44.30
N SER A 129 8.98 -1.88 45.33
CA SER A 129 8.26 -0.61 45.25
C SER A 129 9.15 0.55 44.79
N THR A 130 8.73 1.31 43.78
CA THR A 130 8.64 2.79 43.85
C THR A 130 7.58 3.27 42.85
N ASN A 131 6.62 4.04 43.34
CA ASN A 131 5.60 4.68 42.53
C ASN A 131 6.22 5.79 41.67
N LEU A 132 5.97 5.82 40.37
CA LEU A 132 5.74 7.02 39.57
C LEU A 132 5.11 6.56 38.24
N PHE A 133 4.21 7.37 37.68
CA PHE A 133 3.46 7.15 36.42
C PHE A 133 2.13 6.39 36.55
N GLN A 134 1.17 7.10 37.14
CA GLN A 134 -0.22 7.02 36.71
C GLN A 134 -0.32 7.61 35.29
N ASP A 135 0.03 6.82 34.28
CA ASP A 135 -0.16 7.19 32.89
C ASP A 135 -0.91 6.09 32.15
N LYS A 136 -1.89 6.48 31.34
CA LYS A 136 -2.88 5.58 30.72
C LYS A 136 -2.20 4.37 30.06
N PRO A 137 -2.69 3.13 30.24
CA PRO A 137 -2.08 1.93 29.66
C PRO A 137 -1.98 1.99 28.12
N GLU A 138 -2.75 2.85 27.46
CA GLU A 138 -2.64 3.07 26.02
C GLU A 138 -1.34 3.75 25.58
N SER A 139 -0.75 4.65 26.36
CA SER A 139 0.44 5.42 25.93
C SER A 139 1.73 4.59 26.04
N THR A 140 1.90 3.83 27.12
CA THR A 140 3.05 2.94 27.32
C THR A 140 3.04 1.77 26.34
N VAL A 141 1.87 1.20 26.04
CA VAL A 141 1.72 0.15 25.02
C VAL A 141 2.02 0.70 23.62
N ARG A 142 1.59 1.92 23.28
CA ARG A 142 1.91 2.58 22.00
C ARG A 142 3.40 2.87 21.83
N PHE A 143 4.08 3.29 22.90
CA PHE A 143 5.52 3.52 22.90
C PHE A 143 6.31 2.20 22.79
N ALA A 144 5.89 1.15 23.51
CA ALA A 144 6.52 -0.17 23.46
C ALA A 144 6.25 -0.94 22.15
N LEU A 145 5.11 -0.73 21.49
CA LEU A 145 4.80 -1.32 20.18
C LEU A 145 5.32 -0.50 18.99
N GLY A 146 5.90 0.68 19.22
CA GLY A 146 6.36 1.56 18.14
C GLY A 146 5.26 1.99 17.19
N THR A 147 4.02 2.14 17.68
CA THR A 147 2.92 2.67 16.84
C THR A 147 3.08 4.17 16.74
N VAL A 148 3.89 4.62 15.79
CA VAL A 148 3.84 6.00 15.34
C VAL A 148 2.46 6.21 14.76
N THR A 149 1.71 7.20 15.28
CA THR A 149 0.45 7.62 14.67
C THR A 149 0.78 8.25 13.33
N HIS A 150 0.92 7.43 12.29
CA HIS A 150 1.19 7.93 10.96
C HIS A 150 -0.06 8.60 10.42
N ASN A 151 0.02 9.90 10.17
CA ASN A 151 -1.02 10.59 9.42
C ASN A 151 -1.20 9.88 8.08
N LYS A 152 -2.41 9.44 7.77
CA LYS A 152 -2.72 8.80 6.50
C LYS A 152 -2.44 9.78 5.37
N LEU A 153 -1.58 9.35 4.45
CA LEU A 153 -1.18 10.12 3.27
C LEU A 153 -1.81 9.51 2.02
N PHE A 154 -1.95 10.37 1.02
CA PHE A 154 -2.68 10.11 -0.21
C PHE A 154 -1.84 10.44 -1.45
N PRO A 155 -2.05 9.74 -2.56
CA PRO A 155 -1.54 10.18 -3.85
C PRO A 155 -2.21 11.51 -4.26
N PRO A 156 -1.50 12.39 -4.97
CA PRO A 156 -2.02 13.69 -5.36
C PRO A 156 -2.93 13.61 -6.59
N GLY A 157 -3.72 14.67 -6.81
CA GLY A 157 -4.50 14.88 -8.04
C GLY A 157 -5.73 13.98 -8.19
N ARG A 158 -6.47 14.16 -9.30
CA ARG A 158 -7.52 13.23 -9.71
C ARG A 158 -6.87 11.99 -10.29
N ILE A 159 -7.32 10.80 -9.89
CA ILE A 159 -6.63 9.56 -10.24
C ILE A 159 -7.39 8.84 -11.35
N LEU A 160 -6.77 8.77 -12.52
CA LEU A 160 -7.16 7.89 -13.60
C LEU A 160 -6.48 6.54 -13.37
N TYR A 161 -7.26 5.55 -12.99
CA TYR A 161 -6.80 4.21 -12.73
C TYR A 161 -7.10 3.31 -13.93
N LEU A 162 -6.07 2.73 -14.53
CA LEU A 162 -6.17 1.86 -15.69
C LEU A 162 -6.11 0.42 -15.25
N ILE A 163 -7.20 -0.31 -15.44
CA ILE A 163 -7.32 -1.74 -15.07
C ILE A 163 -7.10 -2.56 -16.33
N GLU A 164 -6.22 -3.55 -16.26
CA GLU A 164 -6.06 -4.52 -17.35
C GLU A 164 -7.20 -5.56 -17.28
N THR A 165 -7.91 -5.71 -18.40
CA THR A 165 -8.96 -6.70 -18.64
C THR A 165 -8.52 -7.66 -19.76
N HIS A 166 -9.34 -8.67 -20.08
CA HIS A 166 -9.06 -9.63 -21.16
C HIS A 166 -8.85 -8.97 -22.52
N TYR A 167 -9.49 -7.82 -22.75
CA TYR A 167 -9.54 -7.13 -24.03
C TYR A 167 -8.68 -5.86 -24.06
N GLY A 168 -7.77 -5.69 -23.09
CA GLY A 168 -6.86 -4.56 -23.00
C GLY A 168 -7.05 -3.75 -21.73
N PHE A 169 -6.98 -2.42 -21.82
CA PHE A 169 -7.08 -1.54 -20.65
C PHE A 169 -8.41 -0.78 -20.60
N GLU A 170 -9.01 -0.76 -19.40
CA GLU A 170 -10.21 0.01 -19.10
C GLU A 170 -9.90 1.13 -18.09
N PRO A 171 -10.26 2.39 -18.40
CA PRO A 171 -10.07 3.50 -17.49
C PRO A 171 -11.20 3.59 -16.46
N TRP A 172 -10.83 3.83 -15.21
CA TRP A 172 -11.76 4.11 -14.12
C TRP A 172 -11.25 5.28 -13.25
N TRP A 173 -12.16 6.13 -12.79
CA TRP A 173 -11.83 7.21 -11.85
C TRP A 173 -11.79 6.66 -10.42
N ALA A 174 -10.60 6.60 -9.84
CA ALA A 174 -10.39 6.09 -8.50
C ALA A 174 -10.34 7.21 -7.45
N SER A 175 -10.90 6.94 -6.27
CA SER A 175 -10.68 7.79 -5.09
C SER A 175 -9.27 7.55 -4.54
N ALA A 176 -8.67 8.59 -3.94
CA ALA A 176 -7.38 8.47 -3.26
C ALA A 176 -7.39 7.43 -2.12
N ASP A 177 -8.54 7.19 -1.49
CA ASP A 177 -8.71 6.16 -0.46
C ASP A 177 -8.53 4.73 -0.99
N TYR A 178 -8.67 4.50 -2.30
CA TYR A 178 -8.51 3.17 -2.90
C TYR A 178 -7.07 2.63 -2.81
N PHE A 179 -6.09 3.52 -2.66
CA PHE A 179 -4.66 3.20 -2.65
C PHE A 179 -4.10 3.04 -1.22
N ASP A 180 -4.95 2.76 -0.24
CA ASP A 180 -4.57 2.66 1.18
C ASP A 180 -3.89 1.34 1.59
N HIS A 181 -3.82 0.36 0.69
CA HIS A 181 -3.19 -0.92 0.99
C HIS A 181 -2.34 -1.39 -0.19
N VAL A 182 -1.18 -1.95 0.14
CA VAL A 182 -0.31 -2.60 -0.84
C VAL A 182 -0.95 -3.93 -1.26
N ILE A 183 -1.05 -4.13 -2.57
CA ILE A 183 -1.51 -5.39 -3.14
C ILE A 183 -0.26 -6.20 -3.46
N ILE A 184 -0.11 -7.38 -2.86
CA ILE A 184 0.98 -8.29 -3.22
C ILE A 184 0.56 -9.05 -4.47
N SER A 185 1.23 -8.74 -5.58
CA SER A 185 1.01 -9.33 -6.89
C SER A 185 2.36 -9.44 -7.62
N PRO A 186 2.60 -10.47 -8.45
CA PRO A 186 3.83 -10.57 -9.25
C PRO A 186 4.07 -9.36 -10.15
N HIS A 187 2.99 -8.67 -10.54
CA HIS A 187 3.03 -7.53 -11.46
C HIS A 187 3.16 -6.17 -10.75
N MET A 188 3.16 -6.12 -9.41
CA MET A 188 3.10 -4.84 -8.69
C MET A 188 4.27 -3.89 -8.96
N LEU A 189 5.44 -4.43 -9.34
CA LEU A 189 6.61 -3.65 -9.74
C LEU A 189 6.71 -3.46 -11.25
N THR A 190 6.24 -4.44 -12.04
CA THR A 190 6.26 -4.32 -13.50
C THR A 190 5.22 -3.31 -13.98
N ASP A 191 4.07 -3.23 -13.32
CA ASP A 191 2.99 -2.27 -13.63
C ASP A 191 3.41 -0.81 -13.38
N HIS A 192 4.47 -0.59 -12.58
CA HIS A 192 5.08 0.72 -12.39
C HIS A 192 5.92 1.19 -13.58
N LEU A 193 6.36 0.28 -14.44
CA LEU A 193 7.30 0.62 -15.50
C LEU A 193 6.66 1.57 -16.54
N PRO A 194 7.42 2.54 -17.06
CA PRO A 194 6.88 3.56 -17.95
C PRO A 194 6.35 2.99 -19.27
N ASP A 195 6.87 1.86 -19.73
CA ASP A 195 6.39 1.16 -20.93
C ASP A 195 4.99 0.60 -20.73
N VAL A 196 4.66 0.08 -19.54
CA VAL A 196 3.33 -0.42 -19.20
C VAL A 196 2.35 0.75 -19.12
N CYS A 197 2.74 1.83 -18.45
CA CYS A 197 1.92 3.04 -18.38
C CYS A 197 1.62 3.64 -19.76
N TYR A 198 2.64 3.74 -20.62
CA TYR A 198 2.49 4.22 -21.99
C TYR A 198 1.59 3.31 -22.82
N ARG A 199 1.78 1.98 -22.78
CA ARG A 199 0.93 1.02 -23.49
C ARG A 199 -0.53 1.11 -23.05
N ALA A 200 -0.77 1.22 -21.75
CA ALA A 200 -2.11 1.34 -21.19
C ALA A 200 -2.79 2.63 -21.66
N LEU A 201 -2.10 3.77 -21.57
CA LEU A 201 -2.63 5.05 -22.03
C LEU A 201 -2.89 5.06 -23.54
N LYS A 202 -1.96 4.54 -24.34
CA LYS A 202 -2.12 4.45 -25.79
C LYS A 202 -3.34 3.63 -26.17
N HIS A 203 -3.51 2.46 -25.56
CA HIS A 203 -4.68 1.61 -25.78
C HIS A 203 -6.00 2.33 -25.47
N VAL A 204 -6.06 3.05 -24.34
CA VAL A 204 -7.27 3.81 -23.96
C VAL A 204 -7.52 4.98 -24.91
N CYS A 205 -6.48 5.69 -25.32
CA CYS A 205 -6.59 6.76 -26.30
C CYS A 205 -7.13 6.25 -27.63
N ASP A 206 -6.51 5.21 -28.20
CA ASP A 206 -6.89 4.65 -29.50
C ASP A 206 -8.38 4.23 -29.50
N ARG A 207 -8.84 3.54 -28.45
CA ARG A 207 -10.28 3.20 -28.29
C ARG A 207 -11.19 4.40 -28.17
N THR A 208 -10.76 5.47 -27.50
CA THR A 208 -11.58 6.67 -27.31
C THR A 208 -11.75 7.42 -28.64
N PHE A 209 -10.74 7.43 -29.49
CA PHE A 209 -10.80 8.05 -30.82
C PHE A 209 -11.71 7.29 -31.81
N GLU A 210 -11.87 5.98 -31.65
CA GLU A 210 -12.80 5.18 -32.48
C GLU A 210 -14.28 5.44 -32.15
N HIS A 211 -14.58 6.02 -30.98
CA HIS A 211 -15.95 6.30 -30.52
C HIS A 211 -16.36 7.78 -30.68
N LEU A 212 -15.47 8.64 -31.19
CA LEU A 212 -15.70 10.06 -31.47
C LEU A 212 -15.86 10.30 -32.97
#